data_AF-A0A524JM22-F1
#
_entry.id   AF-A0A524JM22-F1
#
_cell.length_a   1.000
_cell.length_b   1.000
_cell.length_c   1.000
_cell.angle_alpha   90.00
_cell.angle_beta   90.00
_cell.angle_gamma   90.00
#
_symmetry.space_group_name_H-M   'P 1'
#
loop_
_entity.id
_entity.type
_entity.pdbx_description
1 polymer ?
#
loop_
_entity_poly.entity_id
_entity_poly.type
_entity_poly.pdbx_seq_one_letter_code
_entity_poly.pdbx_strand_id
1 'polypeptide(L)' 'MGDRRKFIKNLGVASVATTLPFGAIAATQKKEREKTLKVGLIGVHGMGWADLNSFLKNPGTEC' A
#
# COMPACT_ATOMS: atom_id res chain seq x y z
N MET A 1 -16.64 -8.28 -23.83
CA MET A 1 -16.91 -7.26 -22.78
C MET A 1 -17.51 -7.82 -21.47
N GLY A 2 -17.53 -9.14 -21.21
CA GLY A 2 -18.18 -9.72 -20.01
C GLY A 2 -17.30 -9.79 -18.76
N ASP A 3 -15.99 -9.96 -18.92
CA ASP A 3 -15.09 -10.38 -17.84
C ASP A 3 -14.66 -9.24 -16.91
N ARG A 4 -14.53 -8.02 -17.45
CA ARG A 4 -14.19 -6.83 -16.64
C ARG A 4 -15.25 -6.53 -15.58
N ARG A 5 -16.54 -6.69 -15.91
CA ARG A 5 -17.63 -6.47 -14.96
C ARG A 5 -17.66 -7.53 -13.85
N LYS A 6 -17.30 -8.77 -14.17
CA LYS A 6 -17.17 -9.84 -13.16
C LYS A 6 -15.99 -9.57 -12.23
N PHE A 7 -14.86 -9.11 -12.76
CA PHE A 7 -13.70 -8.72 -11.97
C PHE A 7 -14.00 -7.57 -10.99
N ILE A 8 -14.65 -6.50 -11.46
CA ILE A 8 -15.05 -5.37 -10.60
C ILE A 8 -16.04 -5.81 -9.52
N LYS A 9 -17.01 -6.68 -9.84
CA LYS A 9 -17.93 -7.26 -8.85
C LYS A 9 -17.20 -8.08 -7.79
N ASN A 10 -16.22 -8.90 -8.18
CA ASN A 10 -15.44 -9.71 -7.24
C ASN A 10 -14.53 -8.85 -6.35
N LEU A 11 -13.93 -7.78 -6.88
CA LEU A 11 -13.18 -6.79 -6.10
C LEU A 11 -14.06 -6.08 -5.06
N GLY A 12 -15.27 -5.65 -5.47
CA GLY A 12 -16.20 -4.97 -4.57
C GLY A 12 -16.67 -5.83 -3.40
N VAL A 13 -16.82 -7.14 -3.60
CA VAL A 13 -17.16 -8.07 -2.51
C VAL A 13 -15.97 -8.33 -1.58
N ALA A 14 -14.74 -8.37 -2.11
CA ALA A 14 -13.54 -8.55 -1.30
C ALA A 14 -13.21 -7.34 -0.41
N SER A 15 -13.57 -6.12 -0.81
CA SER A 15 -13.35 -4.90 0.00
C SER A 15 -14.30 -4.76 1.20
N VAL A 16 -15.43 -5.47 1.23
CA VAL A 16 -16.38 -5.41 2.36
C VAL A 16 -15.93 -6.29 3.53
N ALA A 17 -15.11 -7.32 3.27
CA ALA A 17 -14.56 -8.18 4.31
C ALA A 17 -13.35 -7.56 5.05
N THR A 18 -12.77 -6.48 4.50
CA THR A 18 -11.74 -5.68 5.18
C THR A 18 -12.38 -4.43 5.78
N THR A 19 -13.26 -4.61 6.75
CA THR A 19 -13.55 -3.56 7.75
C THR A 19 -12.30 -3.35 8.60
N LEU A 20 -11.27 -2.75 8.01
CA LEU A 20 -10.16 -2.21 8.75
C LEU A 20 -10.76 -1.20 9.73
N PRO A 21 -10.55 -1.35 11.05
CA PRO A 21 -11.06 -0.39 12.01
C PRO A 21 -10.32 0.93 11.79
N PHE A 22 -10.94 1.85 11.07
CA PHE A 22 -10.44 3.22 10.86
C PHE A 22 -10.17 3.96 12.19
N GLY A 23 -10.67 3.45 13.33
CA GLY A 23 -10.37 3.94 14.67
C GLY A 23 -9.00 3.55 15.24
N ALA A 24 -8.27 2.60 14.66
CA ALA A 24 -6.97 2.14 15.18
C ALA A 24 -5.76 2.94 14.64
N ILE A 25 -5.96 3.82 13.65
CA ILE A 25 -4.86 4.57 13.02
C ILE A 25 -4.51 5.85 13.81
N ALA A 26 -5.34 6.26 14.77
CA ALA A 26 -5.19 7.55 15.45
C ALA A 26 -4.31 7.55 16.71
N ALA A 27 -3.74 6.41 17.14
CA ALA A 27 -3.04 6.33 18.43
C ALA A 27 -1.70 5.59 18.36
N THR A 28 -0.75 6.10 17.57
CA THR A 28 0.67 5.86 17.86
C THR A 28 1.33 7.20 18.12
N GLN A 29 1.47 7.56 19.39
CA GLN A 29 2.34 8.66 19.78
C GLN A 29 3.75 8.37 19.23
N LYS A 30 4.23 9.26 18.37
CA LYS A 30 5.59 9.21 17.84
C LYS A 30 6.57 9.38 19.01
N LYS A 31 7.01 8.27 19.58
CA LYS A 31 8.39 8.17 20.07
C LYS A 31 9.26 8.64 18.91
N GLU A 32 10.22 9.53 19.16
CA GLU A 32 11.17 10.01 18.15
C GLU A 32 12.02 8.81 17.67
N ARG A 33 11.42 7.98 16.82
CA ARG A 33 12.08 6.94 16.05
C ARG A 33 12.82 7.66 14.94
N GLU A 34 14.05 7.23 14.73
CA GLU A 34 14.75 7.38 13.46
C GLU A 34 13.73 7.39 12.32
N LYS A 35 13.64 8.52 11.61
CA LYS A 35 12.55 8.82 10.67
C LYS A 35 12.75 8.04 9.37
N THR A 36 12.65 6.71 9.45
CA THR A 36 12.61 5.89 8.24
C THR A 36 11.20 5.92 7.65
N LEU A 37 11.11 6.27 6.37
CA LEU A 37 9.89 6.18 5.57
C LEU A 37 9.72 4.75 5.05
N LYS A 38 8.60 4.12 5.40
CA LYS A 38 8.23 2.81 4.85
C LYS A 38 7.49 2.96 3.52
N VAL A 39 8.00 2.32 2.48
CA VAL A 39 7.47 2.39 1.11
C VAL A 39 7.07 1.01 0.61
N GLY A 40 5.88 0.92 0.03
CA GLY A 40 5.34 -0.34 -0.51
C GLY A 40 4.86 -0.15 -1.95
N LEU A 41 5.03 -1.18 -2.77
CA LEU A 41 4.64 -1.18 -4.18
C LEU A 41 3.31 -1.90 -4.39
N ILE A 42 2.37 -1.22 -5.05
CA ILE A 42 1.12 -1.82 -5.54
C ILE A 42 1.17 -1.85 -7.06
N GLY A 43 1.28 -3.06 -7.63
CA GLY A 43 1.44 -3.27 -9.07
C GLY A 43 2.91 -3.32 -9.50
N VAL A 44 3.46 -4.54 -9.55
CA VAL A 44 4.89 -4.78 -9.84
C VAL A 44 5.30 -4.64 -11.30
N HIS A 45 4.33 -4.50 -12.22
CA HIS A 45 4.59 -4.49 -13.65
C HIS A 45 4.89 -3.08 -14.17
N GLY A 46 5.81 -2.99 -15.13
CA GLY A 46 6.17 -1.72 -15.76
C GLY A 46 6.96 -0.80 -14.83
N MET A 47 6.48 0.43 -14.67
CA MET A 47 7.21 1.52 -14.00
C MET A 47 7.32 1.33 -12.48
N GLY A 48 6.37 0.61 -11.85
CA GLY A 48 6.29 0.50 -10.39
C GLY A 48 7.53 -0.11 -9.72
N TRP A 49 8.18 -1.10 -10.34
CA TRP A 49 9.42 -1.69 -9.81
C TRP A 49 10.62 -0.74 -9.93
N ALA A 50 10.69 0.04 -11.01
CA ALA A 50 11.74 1.03 -11.20
C ALA A 50 11.60 2.19 -10.19
N ASP A 51 10.36 2.60 -9.91
CA ASP A 51 10.06 3.64 -8.93
C ASP A 51 10.39 3.18 -7.51
N LEU A 52 9.98 1.97 -7.11
CA LEU A 52 10.32 1.40 -5.81
C LEU A 52 11.84 1.31 -5.60
N ASN A 53 12.57 0.80 -6.61
CA ASN A 53 14.02 0.72 -6.54
C ASN A 53 14.68 2.09 -6.46
N SER A 54 14.06 3.12 -7.04
CA SER A 54 14.58 4.48 -6.96
C SER A 54 14.36 5.05 -5.55
N PHE A 55 13.23 4.76 -4.91
CA PHE A 55 12.99 5.13 -3.52
C PHE A 55 14.00 4.49 -2.57
N LEU A 56 14.24 3.19 -2.68
CA LEU A 56 15.12 2.43 -1.79
C LEU A 56 16.61 2.84 -1.83
N LYS A 57 17.03 3.63 -2.82
CA LYS A 57 18.38 4.20 -2.87
C LYS A 57 18.55 5.38 -1.92
N ASN A 58 17.46 5.99 -1.47
CA ASN A 58 17.50 7.15 -0.58
C ASN A 58 17.71 6.69 0.86
N PRO A 59 18.64 7.32 1.61
CA PRO A 59 18.81 7.03 3.02
C PRO A 59 17.51 7.33 3.79
N GLY A 60 17.18 6.48 4.77
CA GLY A 60 15.94 6.61 5.54
C GLY A 60 14.69 6.13 4.79
N THR A 61 14.83 5.24 3.80
CA THR A 61 13.70 4.55 3.16
C THR A 61 13.86 3.03 3.27
N GLU A 62 12.77 2.33 3.56
CA GLU A 62 12.74 0.87 3.76
C GLU A 62 11.44 0.27 3.18
N CYS A 63 11.47 -1.00 2.76
CA CYS A 63 10.28 -1.78 2.39
C CYS A 63 9.71 -2.58 3.56
#